data_AF-A0A6G6ZYD7-F1
#
_entry.id   AF-A0A6G6ZYD7-F1
#
_cell.length_a   1.000
_cell.length_b   1.000
_cell.length_c   1.000
_cell.angle_alpha   90.00
_cell.angle_beta   90.00
_cell.angle_gamma   90.00
#
_symmetry.space_group_name_H-M   'P 1'
#
loop_
_entity.id
_entity.type
_entity.pdbx_description
1 polymer ?
#
loop_
_entity_poly.entity_id
_entity_poly.type
_entity_poly.pdbx_seq_one_letter_code
_entity_poly.pdbx_strand_id
1 'polypeptide(L)'
;MDAVEVREECERLLETDHMDHEEIIWSLQQAANPDSIPFLRQAILLKPDLEYLDYDNYGSFYKKCLWALRAIGTPDAFAVIEECTHSVEDDLFEQAMYRMSRIGLKVRGSTGLAMWSPEHDVSP
;
A
#
# COMPACT_ATOMS: atom_id res chain seq x y z
N MET A 1 -6.04 -6.13 17.74
CA MET A 1 -5.58 -7.47 17.34
C MET A 1 -4.30 -7.76 18.07
N ASP A 2 -4.18 -8.96 18.65
CA ASP A 2 -2.91 -9.46 19.12
C ASP A 2 -2.06 -10.02 17.96
N ALA A 3 -0.84 -10.49 18.25
CA ALA A 3 0.09 -10.96 17.23
C ALA A 3 -0.37 -12.26 16.53
N VAL A 4 -1.18 -13.09 17.20
CA VAL A 4 -1.72 -14.31 16.61
C VAL A 4 -2.82 -13.95 15.62
N GLU A 5 -3.75 -13.08 16.04
CA GLU A 5 -4.83 -12.58 15.19
C GLU A 5 -4.29 -11.87 13.94
N VAL A 6 -3.22 -11.06 14.06
CA VAL A 6 -2.57 -10.43 12.90
C VAL A 6 -2.04 -11.47 11.93
N ARG A 7 -1.41 -12.54 12.44
CA ARG A 7 -0.83 -13.57 11.58
C ARG A 7 -1.90 -14.36 10.83
N GLU A 8 -3.00 -14.70 11.50
CA GLU A 8 -4.13 -15.42 10.90
C GLU A 8 -4.77 -14.59 9.77
N GLU A 9 -5.01 -13.30 10.00
CA GLU A 9 -5.52 -12.39 8.97
C GLU A 9 -4.54 -12.21 7.80
N CYS A 10 -3.23 -12.16 8.08
CA CYS A 10 -2.19 -12.12 7.04
C CYS A 10 -2.19 -13.39 6.17
N GLU A 11 -2.30 -14.57 6.77
CA GLU A 11 -2.37 -15.85 6.05
C GLU A 11 -3.65 -15.92 5.20
N ARG A 12 -4.80 -15.59 5.79
CA ARG A 12 -6.10 -15.56 5.11
C ARG A 12 -6.13 -14.55 3.97
N LEU A 13 -5.49 -13.38 4.09
CA LEU A 13 -5.45 -12.37 3.01
C LEU A 13 -4.95 -12.93 1.66
N LEU A 14 -4.14 -14.00 1.69
CA LEU A 14 -3.54 -14.60 0.50
C LEU A 14 -4.32 -15.80 -0.05
N GLU A 15 -5.37 -16.24 0.64
CA GLU A 15 -6.26 -17.29 0.15
C GLU A 15 -7.21 -16.72 -0.92
N THR A 16 -7.74 -17.56 -1.81
CA THR A 16 -8.59 -17.12 -2.94
C THR A 16 -9.99 -17.73 -2.89
N ASP A 17 -10.30 -18.54 -1.88
CA ASP A 17 -11.57 -19.24 -1.70
C ASP A 17 -12.59 -18.46 -0.85
N HIS A 18 -12.37 -17.16 -0.68
CA HIS A 18 -13.25 -16.22 0.03
C HIS A 18 -13.30 -14.86 -0.69
N MET A 19 -14.16 -13.94 -0.20
CA MET A 19 -14.40 -12.63 -0.81
C MET A 19 -14.25 -11.45 0.17
N ASP A 20 -13.76 -11.71 1.39
CA ASP A 20 -13.63 -10.73 2.46
C ASP A 20 -12.25 -10.03 2.51
N HIS A 21 -11.44 -10.11 1.45
CA HIS A 21 -10.09 -9.51 1.42
C HIS A 21 -10.08 -8.03 1.79
N GLU A 22 -11.06 -7.24 1.35
CA GLU A 22 -11.13 -5.82 1.70
C GLU A 22 -11.40 -5.57 3.21
N GLU A 23 -12.14 -6.48 3.88
CA GLU A 23 -12.37 -6.44 5.33
C GLU A 23 -11.12 -6.88 6.08
N ILE A 24 -10.40 -7.89 5.59
CA ILE A 24 -9.10 -8.32 6.13
C ILE A 24 -8.10 -7.16 6.07
N ILE A 25 -7.99 -6.49 4.92
CA ILE A 25 -7.12 -5.32 4.74
C ILE A 25 -7.50 -4.20 5.72
N TRP A 26 -8.80 -3.99 5.96
CA TRP A 26 -9.27 -3.02 6.94
C TRP A 26 -8.83 -3.38 8.36
N SER A 27 -8.99 -4.64 8.78
CA SER A 27 -8.52 -5.13 10.08
C SER A 27 -7.01 -4.93 10.26
N LEU A 28 -6.21 -5.28 9.25
CA LEU A 28 -4.76 -5.08 9.25
C LEU A 28 -4.36 -3.59 9.31
N GLN A 29 -5.08 -2.72 8.59
CA GLN A 29 -4.88 -1.27 8.69
C GLN A 29 -5.08 -0.77 10.13
N GLN A 30 -6.12 -1.24 10.81
CA GLN A 30 -6.44 -0.83 12.18
C GLN A 30 -5.41 -1.36 13.19
N ALA A 31 -4.84 -2.55 12.94
CA ALA A 31 -3.75 -3.10 13.73
C ALA A 31 -2.42 -2.35 13.51
N ALA A 32 -2.17 -1.87 12.29
CA ALA A 32 -0.95 -1.16 11.88
C ALA A 32 0.35 -1.90 12.26
N ASN A 33 0.32 -3.23 12.21
CA ASN A 33 1.47 -4.06 12.57
C ASN A 33 2.45 -4.18 11.38
N PRO A 34 3.75 -3.83 11.54
CA PRO A 34 4.75 -3.97 10.49
C PRO A 34 4.89 -5.39 9.90
N ASP A 35 4.56 -6.43 10.66
CA ASP A 35 4.64 -7.82 10.20
C ASP A 35 3.65 -8.11 9.05
N SER A 36 2.64 -7.27 8.84
CA SER A 36 1.69 -7.41 7.73
C SER A 36 2.15 -6.80 6.41
N ILE A 37 3.27 -6.05 6.39
CA ILE A 37 3.80 -5.41 5.17
C ILE A 37 4.01 -6.42 4.02
N PRO A 38 4.74 -7.56 4.20
CA PRO A 38 4.95 -8.50 3.11
C PRO A 38 3.65 -9.09 2.56
N PHE A 39 2.65 -9.31 3.42
CA PHE A 39 1.34 -9.84 3.03
C PHE A 39 0.52 -8.81 2.25
N LEU A 40 0.50 -7.54 2.69
CA LEU A 40 -0.15 -6.45 1.96
C LEU A 40 0.48 -6.23 0.57
N ARG A 41 1.81 -6.35 0.48
CA ARG A 41 2.53 -6.30 -0.81
C ARG A 41 2.11 -7.46 -1.72
N GLN A 42 2.03 -8.67 -1.18
CA GLN A 42 1.61 -9.85 -1.95
C GLN A 42 0.13 -9.78 -2.36
N ALA A 43 -0.74 -9.23 -1.51
CA ALA A 43 -2.15 -9.02 -1.82
C ALA A 43 -2.36 -8.07 -3.01
N ILE A 44 -1.53 -7.03 -3.14
CA ILE A 44 -1.52 -6.16 -4.33
C ILE A 44 -1.26 -6.98 -5.60
N LEU A 45 -0.30 -7.91 -5.56
CA LEU A 45 0.03 -8.78 -6.69
C LEU A 45 -1.04 -9.85 -6.95
N LEU A 46 -1.79 -10.23 -5.91
CA LEU A 46 -2.86 -11.23 -5.99
C LEU A 46 -4.13 -10.69 -6.65
N LYS A 47 -4.38 -9.37 -6.61
CA LYS A 47 -5.65 -8.78 -7.08
C LYS A 47 -6.10 -9.28 -8.47
N PRO A 48 -5.24 -9.41 -9.51
CA PRO A 48 -5.67 -9.90 -10.81
C PRO A 48 -6.21 -11.34 -10.81
N ASP A 49 -5.88 -12.14 -9.80
CA ASP A 49 -6.37 -13.52 -9.63
C ASP A 49 -7.69 -13.59 -8.83
N LEU A 50 -8.17 -12.45 -8.30
CA LEU A 50 -9.41 -12.35 -7.54
C LEU A 50 -10.55 -11.90 -8.46
N GLU A 51 -11.11 -12.82 -9.25
CA GLU A 51 -12.15 -12.53 -10.27
C GLU A 51 -13.35 -11.73 -9.74
N TYR A 52 -13.72 -11.92 -8.47
CA TYR A 52 -14.83 -11.18 -7.84
C TYR A 52 -14.54 -9.67 -7.68
N LEU A 53 -13.27 -9.26 -7.83
CA LEU A 53 -12.78 -7.88 -7.85
C LEU A 53 -12.50 -7.37 -9.27
N ASP A 54 -12.96 -8.04 -10.33
CA ASP A 54 -12.91 -7.50 -11.69
C ASP A 54 -13.74 -6.22 -11.81
N TYR A 55 -14.84 -6.13 -11.06
CA TYR A 55 -15.59 -4.90 -10.88
C TYR A 55 -14.99 -4.08 -9.72
N ASP A 56 -13.70 -3.73 -9.81
CA ASP A 56 -13.06 -2.85 -8.83
C ASP A 56 -13.29 -1.38 -9.21
N ASN A 57 -14.14 -0.71 -8.43
CA ASN A 57 -14.53 0.67 -8.63
C ASN A 57 -13.34 1.62 -8.35
N TYR A 58 -12.64 2.04 -9.42
CA TYR A 58 -11.50 2.98 -9.36
C TYR A 58 -10.34 2.49 -8.48
N GLY A 59 -10.00 1.20 -8.56
CA GLY A 59 -8.91 0.61 -7.77
C GLY A 59 -9.14 0.66 -6.25
N SER A 60 -10.38 0.43 -5.77
CA SER A 60 -10.73 0.41 -4.33
C SER A 60 -9.86 -0.58 -3.56
N PHE A 61 -9.61 -1.76 -4.13
CA PHE A 61 -8.78 -2.77 -3.48
C PHE A 61 -7.35 -2.27 -3.28
N TYR A 62 -6.70 -1.82 -4.36
CA TYR A 62 -5.36 -1.22 -4.31
C TYR A 62 -5.31 -0.04 -3.35
N LYS A 63 -6.34 0.80 -3.37
CA LYS A 63 -6.49 1.94 -2.46
C LYS A 63 -6.43 1.54 -1.00
N LYS A 64 -7.11 0.46 -0.62
CA LYS A 64 -7.16 -0.07 0.75
C LYS A 64 -5.80 -0.64 1.17
N CYS A 65 -5.15 -1.44 0.32
CA CYS A 65 -3.79 -1.94 0.60
C CYS A 65 -2.81 -0.79 0.87
N LEU A 66 -2.83 0.24 0.03
CA LEU A 66 -1.95 1.40 0.18
C LEU A 66 -2.30 2.27 1.40
N TRP A 67 -3.55 2.27 1.86
CA TRP A 67 -3.93 2.91 3.13
C TRP A 67 -3.44 2.12 4.34
N ALA A 68 -3.53 0.79 4.30
CA ALA A 68 -2.96 -0.09 5.32
C ALA A 68 -1.44 0.10 5.47
N LEU A 69 -0.70 0.07 4.36
CA LEU A 69 0.74 0.36 4.35
C LEU A 69 1.07 1.74 4.92
N ARG A 70 0.28 2.76 4.56
CA ARG A 70 0.47 4.11 5.10
C ARG A 70 0.14 4.20 6.60
N ALA A 71 -0.82 3.42 7.09
CA ALA A 71 -1.15 3.37 8.52
C ALA A 71 -0.03 2.74 9.35
N ILE A 72 0.64 1.72 8.81
CA ILE A 72 1.86 1.13 9.39
C ILE A 72 2.99 2.17 9.47
N GLY A 73 3.20 2.94 8.39
CA GLY A 73 4.00 4.16 8.45
C GLY A 73 5.51 3.97 8.69
N THR A 74 6.03 2.77 8.46
CA THR A 74 7.47 2.48 8.52
C THR A 74 8.15 2.79 7.17
N PRO A 75 9.49 2.94 7.15
CA PRO A 75 10.24 3.08 5.90
C PRO A 75 9.95 1.95 4.90
N ASP A 76 9.89 0.71 5.36
CA ASP A 76 9.59 -0.45 4.52
C ASP A 76 8.19 -0.37 3.91
N ALA A 77 7.19 0.09 4.68
CA ALA A 77 5.84 0.27 4.15
C ALA A 77 5.79 1.38 3.09
N PHE A 78 6.55 2.46 3.27
CA PHE A 78 6.65 3.52 2.26
C PHE A 78 7.42 3.08 1.02
N ALA A 79 8.45 2.23 1.16
CA ALA A 79 9.15 1.65 0.03
C ALA A 79 8.19 0.82 -0.85
N VAL A 80 7.28 0.04 -0.25
CA VAL A 80 6.26 -0.69 -1.04
C VAL A 80 5.32 0.28 -1.79
N ILE A 81 4.91 1.39 -1.16
CA ILE A 81 4.09 2.40 -1.85
C ILE A 81 4.86 3.03 -3.01
N GLU A 82 6.15 3.31 -2.82
CA GLU A 82 7.04 3.84 -3.87
C GLU A 82 7.18 2.86 -5.03
N GLU A 83 7.42 1.58 -4.78
CA GLU A 83 7.47 0.54 -5.81
C GLU A 83 6.19 0.52 -6.66
N CYS A 84 5.03 0.69 -6.04
CA CYS A 84 3.73 0.71 -6.74
C CYS A 84 3.58 1.91 -7.70
N THR A 85 4.38 2.98 -7.55
CA THR A 85 4.38 4.11 -8.50
C THR A 85 5.05 3.77 -9.84
N HIS A 86 5.64 2.59 -9.96
CA HIS A 86 6.21 2.07 -11.21
C HIS A 86 5.33 0.99 -11.86
N SER A 87 4.11 0.76 -11.35
CA SER A 87 3.17 -0.22 -11.90
C SER A 87 2.69 0.17 -13.30
N VAL A 88 2.44 -0.84 -14.14
CA VAL A 88 1.73 -0.69 -15.43
C VAL A 88 0.22 -0.79 -15.28
N GLU A 89 -0.27 -1.24 -14.14
CA GLU A 89 -1.70 -1.23 -13.79
C GLU A 89 -2.11 0.20 -13.41
N ASP A 90 -2.85 0.87 -14.31
CA ASP A 90 -3.20 2.29 -14.20
C ASP A 90 -3.83 2.64 -12.84
N ASP A 91 -4.79 1.85 -12.38
CA ASP A 91 -5.45 2.06 -11.08
C ASP A 91 -4.43 2.00 -9.92
N LEU A 92 -3.53 1.02 -9.91
CA LEU A 92 -2.52 0.91 -8.87
C LEU A 92 -1.54 2.10 -8.92
N PHE A 93 -1.09 2.47 -10.13
CA PHE A 93 -0.22 3.61 -10.34
C PHE A 93 -0.84 4.91 -9.83
N GLU A 94 -2.08 5.22 -10.24
CA GLU A 94 -2.80 6.43 -9.83
C GLU A 94 -2.98 6.46 -8.30
N GLN A 95 -3.39 5.34 -7.71
CA GLN A 95 -3.56 5.27 -6.28
C GLN A 95 -2.21 5.47 -5.57
N ALA A 96 -1.12 4.83 -5.99
CA ALA A 96 0.19 4.96 -5.37
C ALA A 96 0.74 6.39 -5.45
N MET A 97 0.70 7.01 -6.64
CA MET A 97 1.12 8.39 -6.87
C MET A 97 0.37 9.39 -5.97
N TYR A 98 -0.95 9.22 -5.84
CA TYR A 98 -1.74 10.05 -4.93
C TYR A 98 -1.22 9.96 -3.49
N ARG A 99 -0.89 8.77 -2.97
CA ARG A 99 -0.40 8.63 -1.57
C ARG A 99 0.97 9.25 -1.43
N MET A 100 1.88 9.04 -2.38
CA MET A 100 3.24 9.55 -2.30
C MET A 100 3.25 11.08 -2.22
N SER A 101 2.40 11.75 -3.01
CA SER A 101 2.22 13.21 -2.94
C SER A 101 1.82 13.71 -1.54
N ARG A 102 1.12 12.88 -0.76
CA ARG A 102 0.61 13.21 0.59
C ARG A 102 1.58 12.83 1.71
N ILE A 103 2.51 11.90 1.48
CA ILE A 103 3.56 11.54 2.43
C ILE A 103 4.55 12.71 2.56
N GLY A 104 5.01 13.27 1.42
CA GLY A 104 5.90 14.44 1.40
C GLY A 104 5.31 15.70 2.05
N LEU A 105 3.98 15.85 2.04
CA LEU A 105 3.28 16.95 2.73
C LEU A 105 3.26 16.80 4.26
N LYS A 106 3.32 15.58 4.80
CA LYS A 106 3.38 15.34 6.26
C LYS A 106 4.79 15.56 6.81
N VAL A 107 5.83 15.16 6.07
CA VAL A 107 7.24 15.40 6.44
C VAL A 107 7.54 16.90 6.49
N ARG A 108 6.97 17.69 5.57
CA ARG A 108 7.09 19.16 5.58
C ARG A 108 6.36 19.87 6.75
N GLY A 109 5.49 19.17 7.48
CA GLY A 109 4.72 19.72 8.60
C GLY A 109 5.26 19.38 9.99
N SER A 110 6.36 18.64 10.09
CA SER A 110 6.99 18.31 11.36
C SER A 110 8.49 18.16 11.12
N THR A 111 9.25 19.14 11.59
CA THR A 111 10.73 19.26 11.54
C THR A 111 11.35 19.52 10.16
N GLY A 112 11.81 20.77 10.00
CA GLY A 112 13.02 21.21 9.30
C GLY A 112 13.51 20.48 8.05
N LEU A 113 13.30 21.13 6.90
CA LEU A 113 14.26 21.34 5.79
C LEU A 113 15.04 20.13 5.22
N ALA A 114 14.59 19.62 4.07
CA ALA A 114 15.43 19.42 2.88
C ALA A 114 14.53 19.37 1.64
N MET A 115 14.65 20.38 0.77
CA MET A 115 14.11 20.34 -0.58
C MET A 115 15.04 19.47 -1.42
N TRP A 116 14.53 18.37 -1.95
CA TRP A 116 15.12 17.77 -3.14
C TRP A 116 14.68 18.61 -4.35
N SER A 117 15.65 19.27 -4.99
CA SER A 117 15.47 19.96 -6.29
C SER A 117 15.99 19.04 -7.39
N PRO A 118 15.23 18.80 -8.46
CA PRO A 118 15.71 18.12 -9.64
C PRO A 118 16.19 19.18 -10.64
N GLU A 119 17.45 19.60 -10.54
CA GLU A 119 18.09 20.30 -11.65
C GLU A 119 19.58 20.01 -11.70
N HIS A 120 20.01 19.72 -12.93
CA HIS A 120 21.36 19.45 -13.43
C HIS A 120 21.83 17.98 -13.37
N ASP A 121 21.44 17.21 -14.39
CA ASP A 121 22.47 16.66 -15.27
C ASP A 121 21.95 16.54 -16.71
N VAL A 122 22.24 17.58 -17.49
CA VAL A 122 22.27 17.51 -18.96
C VAL A 122 23.72 17.21 -19.31
N SER A 123 23.92 15.99 -19.80
CA SER A 123 24.96 15.47 -20.70
C SER A 123 26.17 16.34 -21.06
N PRO A 124 27.37 15.73 -21.23
CA PRO A 124 28.20 15.96 -22.41
C PRO A 124 27.60 15.31 -23.66
#